data_AF-A0A8B8EMV6-F1
#
_entry.id   AF-A0A8B8EMV6-F1
#
_cell.length_a   1.000
_cell.length_b   1.000
_cell.length_c   1.000
_cell.angle_alpha   90.00
_cell.angle_beta   90.00
_cell.angle_gamma   90.00
#
_symmetry.space_group_name_H-M   'P 1'
#
loop_
_entity.id
_entity.type
_entity.pdbx_description
1 polymer ?
#
loop_
_entity_poly.entity_id
_entity_poly.type
_entity_poly.pdbx_seq_one_letter_code
_entity_poly.pdbx_strand_id
1 'polypeptide(L)'
;MTPMIIPVFVSVIAGLAYGYSVCPEHIHAAPNVKTYNGHCYEFQLFQIVNWNRAEHDCNRKGGHVVEINSRGEQEFILSTLSFLRFAGDGVWIGLNDVKQEGRYLWTTGDTLSYSNWGPGQPSNSYGKRRFILGHVEEDCVVMLYRDWGHWNDVTCEAHFNNPYICEYSIHYNRPTTATTTTTTTTTRATTTSSSKPVTTATLKTTTSTQSVRTSTATTTTTVKVTTAKYNQWITLK
;
A
#
# COMPACT_ATOMS: atom_id res chain seq x y z
N MET A 1 -10.26 -55.49 51.56
CA MET A 1 -9.40 -55.09 50.43
C MET A 1 -10.14 -53.99 49.68
N THR A 2 -9.79 -52.72 49.93
CA THR A 2 -10.35 -51.56 49.23
C THR A 2 -9.44 -51.22 48.04
N PRO A 3 -9.97 -50.95 46.84
CA PRO A 3 -9.12 -50.62 45.70
C PRO A 3 -8.62 -49.18 45.83
N MET A 4 -7.31 -49.01 45.66
CA MET A 4 -6.63 -47.72 45.65
C MET A 4 -6.81 -47.09 44.27
N ILE A 5 -7.60 -46.02 44.18
CA ILE A 5 -7.77 -45.25 42.94
C ILE A 5 -6.58 -44.30 42.81
N ILE A 6 -5.72 -44.53 41.82
CA ILE A 6 -4.62 -43.62 41.46
C ILE A 6 -5.22 -42.54 40.54
N PRO A 7 -5.19 -41.24 40.92
CA PRO A 7 -5.65 -40.19 40.04
C PRO A 7 -4.66 -40.02 38.87
N VAL A 8 -5.15 -40.23 37.65
CA VAL A 8 -4.42 -39.86 36.44
C VAL A 8 -4.52 -38.35 36.28
N PHE A 9 -3.46 -37.63 36.63
CA PHE A 9 -3.35 -36.21 36.30
C PHE A 9 -3.09 -36.06 34.81
N VAL A 10 -4.14 -35.77 34.03
CA VAL A 10 -3.98 -35.29 32.66
C VAL A 10 -3.45 -33.86 32.75
N SER A 11 -2.13 -33.70 32.62
CA SER A 11 -1.50 -32.39 32.56
C SER A 11 -1.92 -31.71 31.27
N VAL A 12 -2.85 -30.75 31.36
CA VAL A 12 -3.13 -29.83 30.26
C VAL A 12 -1.91 -28.93 30.15
N ILE A 13 -1.00 -29.24 29.22
CA ILE A 13 0.03 -28.30 28.83
C ILE A 13 -0.72 -27.11 28.23
N ALA A 14 -0.72 -25.98 28.94
CA ALA A 14 -1.12 -24.70 28.38
C ALA A 14 -0.19 -24.44 27.19
N GLY A 15 -0.68 -24.74 25.99
CA GLY A 15 0.02 -24.44 24.75
C GLY A 15 0.24 -22.94 24.71
N LEU A 16 1.51 -22.52 24.71
CA LEU A 16 1.87 -21.14 24.40
C LEU A 16 1.25 -20.83 23.04
N ALA A 17 0.30 -19.91 23.01
CA ALA A 17 -0.30 -19.45 21.79
C ALA A 17 0.71 -18.53 21.09
N TYR A 18 1.62 -19.14 20.33
CA TYR A 18 2.57 -18.42 19.50
C TYR A 18 1.75 -17.68 18.42
N GLY A 19 1.66 -16.35 18.54
CA GLY A 19 1.16 -15.52 17.45
C GLY A 19 2.04 -15.78 16.24
N TYR A 20 1.47 -16.26 15.15
CA TYR A 20 2.19 -16.46 13.91
C TYR A 20 1.91 -15.24 13.02
N SER A 21 2.98 -14.65 12.51
CA SER A 21 2.91 -13.53 11.57
C SER A 21 2.38 -14.03 10.23
N VAL A 22 1.24 -13.53 9.79
CA VAL A 22 0.64 -13.89 8.50
C VAL A 22 0.46 -12.62 7.67
N CYS A 23 0.58 -12.77 6.36
CA CYS A 23 0.12 -11.75 5.43
C CYS A 23 -1.36 -11.44 5.65
N PRO A 24 -1.81 -10.23 5.29
CA PRO A 24 -3.22 -9.88 5.36
C PRO A 24 -4.11 -10.95 4.70
N GLU A 25 -5.30 -11.20 5.25
CA GLU A 25 -6.16 -12.31 4.84
C GLU A 25 -6.51 -12.27 3.35
N HIS A 26 -6.64 -11.09 2.77
CA HIS A 26 -6.89 -10.88 1.34
C HIS A 26 -5.66 -11.13 0.44
N ILE A 27 -4.46 -11.21 1.02
CA ILE A 27 -3.22 -11.61 0.35
C ILE A 27 -3.04 -13.12 0.60
N HIS A 28 -3.69 -13.91 -0.26
CA HIS A 28 -3.62 -15.37 -0.14
C HIS A 28 -2.18 -15.88 -0.25
N ALA A 29 -1.90 -16.95 0.48
CA ALA A 29 -0.64 -17.68 0.35
C ALA A 29 -0.51 -18.20 -1.09
N ALA A 30 0.36 -17.56 -1.86
CA ALA A 30 0.63 -17.89 -3.26
C ALA A 30 2.14 -18.06 -3.49
N PRO A 31 2.56 -18.80 -4.53
CA PRO A 31 3.98 -19.01 -4.82
C PRO A 31 4.78 -17.71 -5.02
N ASN A 32 4.13 -16.64 -5.47
CA ASN A 32 4.71 -15.30 -5.65
C ASN A 32 4.64 -14.42 -4.40
N VAL A 33 4.10 -14.90 -3.27
CA VAL A 33 4.09 -14.19 -1.99
C VAL A 33 5.20 -14.75 -1.09
N LYS A 34 5.98 -13.88 -0.46
CA LYS A 34 7.07 -14.24 0.47
C LYS A 34 7.04 -13.34 1.70
N THR A 35 7.64 -13.79 2.80
CA THR A 35 7.76 -13.00 4.02
C THR A 35 9.23 -12.74 4.35
N TYR A 36 9.51 -11.53 4.80
CA TYR A 36 10.83 -11.13 5.28
C TYR A 36 10.68 -10.02 6.31
N ASN A 37 11.43 -10.12 7.42
CA ASN A 37 11.49 -9.11 8.48
C ASN A 37 10.14 -8.56 9.02
N GLY A 38 9.08 -9.38 9.00
CA GLY A 38 7.75 -8.93 9.45
C GLY A 38 6.93 -8.20 8.39
N HIS A 39 7.30 -8.34 7.11
CA HIS A 39 6.58 -7.82 5.96
C HIS A 39 6.24 -8.97 5.01
N CYS A 40 5.25 -8.75 4.17
CA CYS A 40 4.83 -9.63 3.09
C CYS A 40 5.08 -8.96 1.75
N TYR A 41 5.62 -9.73 0.80
CA TYR A 41 6.03 -9.25 -0.50
C TYR A 41 5.33 -10.08 -1.57
N GLU A 42 4.52 -9.44 -2.39
CA GLU A 42 3.85 -10.05 -3.55
C GLU A 42 4.58 -9.65 -4.83
N PHE A 43 5.25 -10.61 -5.47
CA PHE A 43 6.04 -10.39 -6.68
C PHE A 43 5.15 -10.45 -7.92
N GLN A 44 4.77 -9.30 -8.47
CA GLN A 44 3.89 -9.16 -9.64
C GLN A 44 4.67 -9.25 -10.95
N LEU A 45 5.31 -10.40 -11.19
CA LEU A 45 6.29 -10.58 -12.28
C LEU A 45 5.69 -10.66 -13.69
N PHE A 46 4.38 -10.90 -13.80
CA PHE A 46 3.67 -11.02 -15.08
C PHE A 46 2.86 -9.78 -15.46
N GLN A 47 2.78 -8.79 -14.55
CA GLN A 47 2.06 -7.53 -14.79
C GLN A 47 3.07 -6.46 -15.17
N ILE A 48 3.08 -6.04 -16.43
CA ILE A 48 4.02 -5.05 -16.94
C ILE A 48 3.27 -3.73 -17.10
N VAL A 49 3.50 -2.79 -16.18
CA VAL A 49 2.74 -1.54 -16.08
C VAL A 49 3.67 -0.37 -15.72
N ASN A 50 3.19 0.86 -15.90
CA ASN A 50 3.91 2.04 -15.45
C ASN A 50 3.88 2.15 -13.91
N TRP A 51 4.79 2.96 -13.38
CA TRP A 51 5.00 3.07 -11.93
C TRP A 51 3.73 3.50 -11.18
N ASN A 52 3.00 4.49 -11.69
CA ASN A 52 1.75 4.96 -11.08
C ASN A 52 0.70 3.85 -10.97
N ARG A 53 0.64 2.96 -11.96
CA ARG A 53 -0.31 1.84 -11.98
C ARG A 53 0.13 0.71 -11.06
N ALA A 54 1.44 0.48 -10.91
CA ALA A 54 1.98 -0.44 -9.91
C ALA A 54 1.63 0.03 -8.49
N GLU A 55 1.89 1.30 -8.19
CA GLU A 55 1.59 1.91 -6.89
C GLU A 55 0.09 1.88 -6.58
N HIS A 56 -0.75 2.22 -7.56
CA HIS A 56 -2.20 2.10 -7.41
C HIS A 56 -2.65 0.66 -7.17
N ASP A 57 -2.05 -0.34 -7.82
CA ASP A 57 -2.42 -1.75 -7.61
C ASP A 57 -2.11 -2.22 -6.18
N CYS A 58 -0.91 -1.93 -5.68
CA CYS A 58 -0.51 -2.29 -4.32
C CYS A 58 -1.40 -1.59 -3.27
N ASN A 59 -1.69 -0.29 -3.46
CA ASN A 59 -2.56 0.48 -2.58
C ASN A 59 -3.99 -0.08 -2.50
N ARG A 60 -4.58 -0.51 -3.62
CA ARG A 60 -5.92 -1.14 -3.61
C ARG A 60 -5.97 -2.43 -2.80
N LYS A 61 -4.83 -3.08 -2.62
CA LYS A 61 -4.66 -4.28 -1.80
C LYS A 61 -4.16 -3.94 -0.38
N GLY A 62 -4.17 -2.68 0.03
CA GLY A 62 -3.75 -2.26 1.37
C GLY A 62 -2.24 -2.36 1.62
N GLY A 63 -1.43 -2.34 0.57
CA GLY A 63 0.03 -2.25 0.64
C GLY A 63 0.56 -1.07 -0.16
N HIS A 64 1.84 -1.08 -0.48
CA HIS A 64 2.49 -0.10 -1.34
C HIS A 64 3.51 -0.80 -2.24
N VAL A 65 4.05 -0.14 -3.26
CA VAL A 65 5.20 -0.70 -3.98
C VAL A 65 6.39 -0.79 -3.01
N VAL A 66 7.14 -1.87 -3.13
CA VAL A 66 8.17 -2.29 -2.18
C VAL A 66 9.15 -1.18 -1.80
N GLU A 67 9.45 -1.13 -0.51
CA GLU A 67 10.54 -0.35 0.02
C GLU A 67 11.77 -1.23 0.22
N ILE A 68 12.95 -0.63 0.12
CA ILE A 68 14.20 -1.33 0.38
C ILE A 68 14.97 -0.49 1.39
N ASN A 69 14.71 -0.74 2.67
CA ASN A 69 15.25 0.03 3.78
C ASN A 69 16.53 -0.59 4.37
N SER A 70 17.00 -1.72 3.82
CA SER A 70 18.24 -2.33 4.26
C SER A 70 18.90 -3.17 3.17
N ARG A 71 20.20 -3.43 3.36
CA ARG A 71 20.94 -4.40 2.53
C ARG A 71 20.33 -5.80 2.59
N GLY A 72 19.86 -6.23 3.76
CA GLY A 72 19.25 -7.55 3.92
C GLY A 72 17.96 -7.71 3.09
N GLU A 73 17.16 -6.65 3.03
CA GLU A 73 15.96 -6.60 2.19
C GLU A 73 16.30 -6.60 0.70
N GLN A 74 17.31 -5.83 0.28
CA GLN A 74 17.83 -5.86 -1.08
C GLN A 74 18.24 -7.28 -1.51
N GLU A 75 19.01 -7.98 -0.68
CA GLU A 75 19.46 -9.35 -0.93
C GLU A 75 18.29 -10.36 -0.95
N PHE A 76 17.32 -10.19 -0.05
CA PHE A 76 16.08 -10.98 -0.03
C PHE A 76 15.28 -10.83 -1.33
N ILE A 77 15.10 -9.61 -1.82
CA ILE A 77 14.37 -9.37 -3.09
C ILE A 77 15.11 -10.02 -4.26
N LEU A 78 16.42 -9.81 -4.38
CA LEU A 78 17.22 -10.37 -5.48
C LEU A 78 17.21 -11.90 -5.49
N SER A 79 17.43 -12.52 -4.33
CA SER A 79 17.38 -13.98 -4.20
C SER A 79 15.99 -14.54 -4.50
N THR A 80 14.93 -13.83 -4.11
CA THR A 80 13.56 -14.23 -4.44
C THR A 80 13.26 -14.11 -5.93
N LEU A 81 13.69 -13.04 -6.60
CA LEU A 81 13.56 -12.89 -8.05
C LEU A 81 14.28 -14.04 -8.77
N SER A 82 15.49 -14.39 -8.34
CA SER A 82 16.22 -15.55 -8.88
C SER A 82 15.47 -16.87 -8.64
N PHE A 83 14.95 -17.09 -7.43
CA PHE A 83 14.17 -18.28 -7.09
C PHE A 83 12.90 -18.41 -7.93
N LEU A 84 12.21 -17.29 -8.18
CA LEU A 84 11.04 -17.21 -9.05
C LEU A 84 11.38 -17.23 -10.55
N ARG A 85 12.66 -17.43 -10.90
CA ARG A 85 13.18 -17.52 -12.27
C ARG A 85 12.85 -16.27 -13.09
N PHE A 86 12.92 -15.10 -12.45
CA PHE A 86 12.70 -13.83 -13.11
C PHE A 86 13.70 -13.63 -14.27
N ALA A 87 13.17 -13.21 -15.42
CA ALA A 87 13.94 -13.04 -16.65
C ALA A 87 13.88 -11.61 -17.23
N GLY A 88 13.12 -10.72 -16.60
CA GLY A 88 13.04 -9.30 -16.98
C GLY A 88 14.24 -8.50 -16.52
N ASP A 89 14.30 -7.24 -16.95
CA ASP A 89 15.46 -6.39 -16.72
C ASP A 89 15.44 -5.71 -15.35
N GLY A 90 14.26 -5.33 -14.86
CA GLY A 90 14.08 -4.71 -13.56
C GLY A 90 12.66 -4.76 -13.05
N VAL A 91 12.46 -4.26 -11.84
CA VAL A 91 11.16 -4.14 -11.18
C VAL A 91 11.00 -2.76 -10.55
N TRP A 92 9.78 -2.24 -10.54
CA TRP A 92 9.47 -1.00 -9.83
C TRP A 92 9.66 -1.16 -8.32
N ILE A 93 10.22 -0.12 -7.70
CA ILE A 93 10.29 0.07 -6.24
C ILE A 93 9.59 1.39 -5.86
N GLY A 94 9.21 1.55 -4.60
CA GLY A 94 8.41 2.68 -4.13
C GLY A 94 9.18 4.00 -4.01
N LEU A 95 10.49 4.01 -4.27
CA LEU A 95 11.31 5.21 -4.18
C LEU A 95 10.96 6.18 -5.32
N ASN A 96 10.80 7.46 -4.98
CA ASN A 96 10.44 8.50 -5.93
C ASN A 96 10.83 9.89 -5.40
N ASP A 97 10.95 10.88 -6.27
CA ASP A 97 11.11 12.29 -5.91
C ASP A 97 10.08 13.21 -6.60
N VAL A 98 8.94 12.63 -7.02
CA VAL A 98 7.79 13.30 -7.67
C VAL A 98 7.32 14.57 -6.95
N LYS A 99 7.48 14.62 -5.61
CA LYS A 99 7.07 15.78 -4.81
C LYS A 99 8.09 16.92 -4.86
N GLN A 100 9.37 16.59 -4.96
CA GLN A 100 10.47 17.54 -4.90
C GLN A 100 11.73 16.89 -5.49
N GLU A 101 12.10 17.32 -6.69
CA GLU A 101 13.34 16.93 -7.38
C GLU A 101 14.56 16.89 -6.44
N GLY A 102 15.29 15.77 -6.50
CA GLY A 102 16.49 15.52 -5.70
C GLY A 102 16.19 15.16 -4.24
N ARG A 103 14.91 15.06 -3.85
CA ARG A 103 14.49 14.60 -2.52
C ARG A 103 13.65 13.33 -2.63
N TYR A 104 14.37 12.21 -2.63
CA TYR A 104 13.76 10.88 -2.67
C TYR A 104 13.06 10.51 -1.36
N LEU A 105 11.83 10.04 -1.50
CA LEU A 105 10.98 9.49 -0.45
C LEU A 105 10.37 8.17 -0.93
N TRP A 106 10.12 7.26 0.00
CA TRP A 106 9.28 6.12 -0.29
C TRP A 106 7.81 6.54 -0.45
N THR A 107 7.00 5.72 -1.10
CA THR A 107 5.57 6.00 -1.31
C THR A 107 4.77 6.11 0.00
N THR A 108 5.22 5.44 1.07
CA THR A 108 4.67 5.59 2.42
C THR A 108 4.98 6.96 3.06
N GLY A 109 5.95 7.69 2.51
CA GLY A 109 6.47 8.95 3.04
C GLY A 109 7.76 8.81 3.85
N ASP A 110 8.24 7.59 4.07
CA ASP A 110 9.50 7.35 4.78
C ASP A 110 10.70 7.92 4.02
N THR A 111 11.68 8.41 4.79
CA THR A 111 12.89 8.99 4.24
C THR A 111 13.89 7.93 3.83
N LEU A 112 14.62 8.18 2.74
CA LEU A 112 15.67 7.29 2.27
C LEU A 112 16.81 7.15 3.30
N SER A 113 16.98 5.96 3.86
CA SER A 113 18.01 5.64 4.86
C SER A 113 19.06 4.64 4.36
N TYR A 114 18.69 3.83 3.36
CA TYR A 114 19.55 2.89 2.64
C TYR A 114 19.40 3.14 1.14
N SER A 115 20.50 3.04 0.39
CA SER A 115 20.44 3.16 -1.07
C SER A 115 21.32 2.14 -1.77
N ASN A 116 20.87 1.63 -2.91
CA ASN A 116 21.67 0.82 -3.82
C ASN A 116 21.73 1.42 -5.24
N TRP A 117 21.87 2.75 -5.32
CA TRP A 117 22.01 3.45 -6.60
C TRP A 117 23.09 2.85 -7.49
N GLY A 118 22.80 2.76 -8.78
CA GLY A 118 23.80 2.38 -9.77
C GLY A 118 24.91 3.42 -9.90
N PRO A 119 26.05 3.05 -10.52
CA PRO A 119 27.11 4.00 -10.81
C PRO A 119 26.58 5.21 -11.59
N GLY A 120 26.76 6.41 -11.04
CA GLY A 120 26.27 7.66 -11.64
C GLY A 120 24.79 7.96 -11.40
N GLN A 121 24.10 7.17 -10.56
CA GLN A 121 22.71 7.39 -10.16
C GLN A 121 22.60 7.94 -8.72
N PRO A 122 21.52 8.68 -8.39
CA PRO A 122 20.55 9.22 -9.34
C PRO A 122 21.24 10.24 -10.26
N SER A 123 21.02 10.10 -11.56
CA SER A 123 21.80 10.87 -12.53
C SER A 123 21.28 12.29 -12.63
N ASN A 124 20.07 12.55 -12.10
CA ASN A 124 19.36 13.83 -12.15
C ASN A 124 19.58 14.51 -13.51
N SER A 125 19.60 13.71 -14.60
CA SER A 125 20.14 14.13 -15.89
C SER A 125 19.40 15.38 -16.42
N TYR A 126 18.23 15.69 -15.84
CA TYR A 126 17.42 16.86 -16.19
C TYR A 126 16.94 17.73 -15.03
N GLY A 127 17.20 17.37 -13.76
CA GLY A 127 16.77 18.13 -12.57
C GLY A 127 17.32 19.56 -12.46
N LYS A 128 18.45 19.86 -13.11
CA LYS A 128 19.00 21.23 -13.24
C LYS A 128 18.58 21.95 -14.53
N ARG A 129 17.88 21.28 -15.45
CA ARG A 129 17.38 21.86 -16.71
C ARG A 129 15.86 22.05 -16.70
N ARG A 130 15.31 22.31 -15.51
CA ARG A 130 13.90 22.61 -15.21
C ARG A 130 13.22 23.67 -16.10
N PHE A 131 13.93 24.35 -17.00
CA PHE A 131 13.39 25.56 -17.63
C PHE A 131 13.59 25.77 -19.12
N ILE A 132 14.35 24.95 -19.87
CA ILE A 132 14.71 25.37 -21.24
C ILE A 132 14.21 24.47 -22.38
N LEU A 133 14.01 23.16 -22.26
CA LEU A 133 13.78 22.32 -23.45
C LEU A 133 12.82 21.12 -23.31
N GLY A 134 11.74 21.23 -22.52
CA GLY A 134 10.67 20.19 -22.53
C GLY A 134 11.17 18.78 -22.19
N HIS A 135 11.98 18.67 -21.14
CA HIS A 135 12.53 17.39 -20.67
C HIS A 135 11.49 16.62 -19.84
N VAL A 136 11.52 15.30 -19.97
CA VAL A 136 10.72 14.36 -19.20
C VAL A 136 11.32 14.23 -17.80
N GLU A 137 10.49 14.37 -16.76
CA GLU A 137 10.88 14.20 -15.36
C GLU A 137 11.12 12.71 -15.05
N GLU A 138 12.27 12.39 -14.45
CA GLU A 138 12.71 11.03 -14.10
C GLU A 138 12.48 10.75 -12.61
N ASP A 139 11.22 10.84 -12.19
CA ASP A 139 10.92 10.88 -10.76
C ASP A 139 10.69 9.51 -10.11
N CYS A 140 10.77 8.42 -10.87
CA CYS A 140 10.41 7.07 -10.45
C CYS A 140 11.62 6.15 -10.48
N VAL A 141 11.68 5.18 -9.56
CA VAL A 141 12.87 4.33 -9.43
C VAL A 141 12.59 2.89 -9.79
N VAL A 142 13.44 2.34 -10.65
CA VAL A 142 13.48 0.92 -11.00
C VAL A 142 14.70 0.26 -10.38
N MET A 143 14.53 -0.92 -9.81
CA MET A 143 15.63 -1.80 -9.42
C MET A 143 15.98 -2.72 -10.60
N LEU A 144 17.18 -2.57 -11.14
CA LEU A 144 17.68 -3.31 -12.29
C LEU A 144 18.24 -4.67 -11.85
N TYR A 145 17.48 -5.74 -12.09
CA TYR A 145 17.85 -7.11 -11.71
C TYR A 145 19.12 -7.59 -12.41
N ARG A 146 19.29 -7.25 -13.69
CA ARG A 146 20.49 -7.63 -14.47
C ARG A 146 21.75 -6.87 -14.07
N ASP A 147 21.59 -5.71 -13.44
CA ASP A 147 22.69 -4.87 -12.98
C ASP A 147 22.86 -4.96 -11.46
N TRP A 148 22.94 -6.20 -10.95
CA TRP A 148 23.19 -6.50 -9.53
C TRP A 148 22.18 -5.89 -8.55
N GLY A 149 20.97 -5.57 -9.02
CA GLY A 149 19.94 -4.91 -8.23
C GLY A 149 20.18 -3.42 -7.99
N HIS A 150 21.04 -2.79 -8.80
CA HIS A 150 21.25 -1.36 -8.72
C HIS A 150 20.00 -0.57 -9.10
N TRP A 151 19.86 0.60 -8.51
CA TRP A 151 18.69 1.46 -8.73
C TRP A 151 18.99 2.52 -9.78
N ASN A 152 17.97 2.85 -10.55
CA ASN A 152 18.01 3.87 -11.59
C ASN A 152 16.76 4.76 -11.48
N ASP A 153 16.96 6.08 -11.44
CA ASP A 153 15.89 7.06 -11.64
C ASP A 153 15.52 7.07 -13.12
N VAL A 154 14.23 6.95 -13.40
CA VAL A 154 13.66 6.87 -14.74
C VAL A 154 12.33 7.60 -14.74
N THR A 155 11.82 7.89 -15.93
CA THR A 155 10.50 8.50 -16.04
C THR A 155 9.37 7.59 -15.54
N CYS A 156 8.40 8.22 -14.89
CA CYS A 156 7.15 7.59 -14.47
C CYS A 156 6.16 7.35 -15.63
N GLU A 157 6.51 7.77 -16.86
CA GLU A 157 5.63 7.79 -18.02
C GLU A 157 5.08 6.41 -18.45
N ALA A 158 3.94 6.44 -19.15
CA ALA A 158 3.21 5.25 -19.55
C ALA A 158 3.95 4.30 -20.51
N HIS A 159 5.00 4.76 -21.19
CA HIS A 159 5.80 3.94 -22.09
C HIS A 159 6.88 3.12 -21.37
N PHE A 160 7.23 3.50 -20.14
CA PHE A 160 8.13 2.75 -19.28
C PHE A 160 7.28 1.83 -18.41
N ASN A 161 7.27 0.55 -18.78
CA ASN A 161 6.48 -0.45 -18.07
C ASN A 161 7.41 -1.53 -17.55
N ASN A 162 7.30 -1.82 -16.25
CA ASN A 162 8.07 -2.87 -15.59
C ASN A 162 7.12 -3.71 -14.72
N PRO A 163 7.51 -4.95 -14.41
CA PRO A 163 6.98 -5.68 -13.26
C PRO A 163 7.24 -4.91 -11.96
N TYR A 164 6.56 -5.29 -10.90
CA TYR A 164 6.65 -4.61 -9.61
C TYR A 164 6.50 -5.60 -8.46
N ILE A 165 6.82 -5.14 -7.26
CA ILE A 165 6.66 -5.91 -6.02
C ILE A 165 5.79 -5.06 -5.11
N CYS A 166 4.70 -5.65 -4.61
CA CYS A 166 3.91 -5.02 -3.56
C CYS A 166 4.42 -5.49 -2.19
N GLU A 167 4.44 -4.58 -1.23
CA GLU A 167 4.78 -4.84 0.16
C GLU A 167 3.58 -4.55 1.06
N TYR A 168 3.41 -5.38 2.08
CA TYR A 168 2.34 -5.30 3.07
C TYR A 168 2.91 -5.53 4.46
N SER A 169 2.46 -4.76 5.45
CA SER A 169 2.71 -5.10 6.85
C SER A 169 2.00 -6.41 7.21
N ILE A 170 2.64 -7.27 8.00
CA ILE A 170 1.96 -8.44 8.56
C ILE A 170 0.85 -8.01 9.54
N HIS A 171 -0.22 -8.80 9.61
CA HIS A 171 -1.13 -8.71 10.74
C HIS A 171 -0.61 -9.60 11.86
N TYR A 172 -0.44 -9.03 13.05
CA TYR A 172 -0.25 -9.83 14.24
C TYR A 172 -1.62 -10.35 14.70
N ASN A 173 -1.97 -11.57 14.28
CA ASN A 173 -3.11 -12.26 14.87
C ASN A 173 -2.73 -12.65 16.29
N ARG A 174 -2.97 -11.71 17.23
CA ARG A 174 -3.00 -12.06 18.64
C ARG A 174 -4.16 -13.05 18.82
N PRO A 175 -3.93 -14.24 19.41
CA PRO A 175 -5.02 -15.09 19.82
C PRO A 175 -5.89 -14.28 20.77
N THR A 176 -7.06 -13.86 20.30
CA THR A 176 -8.08 -13.29 21.17
C THR A 176 -8.47 -14.41 22.11
N THR A 177 -8.01 -14.37 23.36
CA THR A 177 -8.58 -15.21 24.41
C THR A 177 -10.06 -14.85 24.45
N ALA A 178 -10.90 -15.70 23.89
CA ALA A 178 -12.33 -15.53 23.93
C ALA A 178 -12.73 -15.47 25.41
N THR A 179 -12.92 -14.26 25.92
CA THR A 179 -13.49 -14.05 27.25
C THR A 179 -14.96 -14.34 27.07
N THR A 180 -15.36 -15.58 27.36
CA THR A 180 -16.76 -15.97 27.47
C THR A 180 -17.35 -15.16 28.63
N THR A 181 -17.93 -14.01 28.31
CA THR A 181 -18.73 -13.24 29.26
C THR A 181 -20.00 -14.03 29.53
N THR A 182 -19.99 -14.84 30.59
CA THR A 182 -21.19 -15.50 31.09
C THR A 182 -22.12 -14.44 31.67
N THR A 183 -23.04 -13.95 30.84
CA THR A 183 -24.13 -13.08 31.29
C THR A 183 -25.03 -13.88 32.23
N THR A 184 -24.88 -13.66 33.53
CA THR A 184 -25.77 -14.24 34.53
C THR A 184 -27.01 -13.37 34.59
N THR A 185 -28.09 -13.82 33.95
CA THR A 185 -29.39 -13.14 34.02
C THR A 185 -30.00 -13.36 35.39
N THR A 186 -29.88 -12.38 36.28
CA THR A 186 -30.59 -12.37 37.58
C THR A 186 -32.00 -11.83 37.38
N THR A 187 -32.99 -12.73 37.37
CA THR A 187 -34.40 -12.37 37.34
C THR A 187 -34.82 -11.85 38.72
N ARG A 188 -35.03 -10.53 38.84
CA ARG A 188 -35.57 -9.90 40.06
C ARG A 188 -37.09 -9.76 39.93
N ALA A 189 -37.81 -10.27 40.92
CA ALA A 189 -39.25 -10.16 41.04
C ALA A 189 -39.70 -8.70 41.21
N THR A 190 -40.68 -8.29 40.42
CA THR A 190 -41.29 -6.95 40.42
C THR A 190 -42.39 -6.88 41.46
N THR A 191 -42.21 -6.07 42.50
CA THR A 191 -43.29 -5.66 43.40
C THR A 191 -43.94 -4.38 42.89
N THR A 192 -45.24 -4.48 42.58
CA THR A 192 -46.08 -3.39 42.11
C THR A 192 -46.40 -2.44 43.26
N SER A 193 -46.09 -1.15 43.11
CA SER A 193 -46.57 -0.09 43.99
C SER A 193 -46.99 1.11 43.16
N SER A 194 -48.28 1.44 43.28
CA SER A 194 -49.00 2.50 42.59
C SER A 194 -48.65 3.88 43.16
N SER A 195 -48.25 4.82 42.32
CA SER A 195 -48.42 6.25 42.61
C SER A 195 -48.65 7.08 41.34
N LYS A 196 -49.43 8.15 41.54
CA LYS A 196 -50.18 9.01 40.60
C LYS A 196 -49.33 9.80 39.59
N PRO A 197 -49.96 10.31 38.51
CA PRO A 197 -49.27 11.02 37.43
C PRO A 197 -48.84 12.43 37.86
N VAL A 198 -47.59 12.79 37.53
CA VAL A 198 -47.06 14.16 37.64
C VAL A 198 -46.86 14.73 36.23
N THR A 199 -47.29 15.98 36.10
CA THR A 199 -47.53 16.74 34.88
C THR A 199 -46.26 17.15 34.12
N THR A 200 -46.42 17.17 32.81
CA THR A 200 -45.57 17.60 31.68
C THR A 200 -44.73 18.88 31.86
N ALA A 201 -43.48 18.84 31.38
CA ALA A 201 -42.77 20.01 30.83
C ALA A 201 -41.97 19.59 29.58
N THR A 202 -42.37 20.11 28.43
CA THR A 202 -41.78 19.83 27.10
C THR A 202 -40.64 20.80 26.83
N LEU A 203 -39.41 20.31 26.69
CA LEU A 203 -38.29 21.07 26.12
C LEU A 203 -38.39 21.04 24.58
N LYS A 204 -38.56 22.21 23.96
CA LYS A 204 -38.47 22.41 22.52
C LYS A 204 -37.01 22.42 22.09
N THR A 205 -36.66 21.47 21.22
CA THR A 205 -35.39 21.45 20.48
C THR A 205 -35.42 22.51 19.38
N THR A 206 -34.50 23.47 19.40
CA THR A 206 -34.29 24.44 18.31
C THR A 206 -33.23 23.88 17.37
N THR A 207 -33.66 23.39 16.21
CA THR A 207 -32.78 22.98 15.10
C THR A 207 -32.37 24.24 14.32
N SER A 208 -31.09 24.60 14.37
CA SER A 208 -30.51 25.66 13.53
C SER A 208 -30.14 25.08 12.16
N THR A 209 -31.00 25.28 11.17
CA THR A 209 -30.73 24.99 9.76
C THR A 209 -29.87 26.11 9.17
N GLN A 210 -28.58 25.88 8.96
CA GLN A 210 -27.75 26.80 8.16
C GLN A 210 -27.84 26.41 6.68
N SER A 211 -28.29 27.38 5.87
CA SER A 211 -28.35 27.28 4.42
C SER A 211 -26.96 27.49 3.83
N VAL A 212 -26.37 26.44 3.25
CA VAL A 212 -25.15 26.54 2.44
C VAL A 212 -25.57 26.98 1.04
N ARG A 213 -25.08 28.14 0.63
CA ARG A 213 -25.34 28.75 -0.68
C ARG A 213 -24.38 28.14 -1.70
N THR A 214 -24.91 27.34 -2.62
CA THR A 214 -24.15 26.74 -3.74
C THR A 214 -23.82 27.83 -4.77
N SER A 215 -22.54 28.13 -4.99
CA SER A 215 -22.09 28.95 -6.12
C SER A 215 -21.70 28.05 -7.29
N THR A 216 -22.50 28.07 -8.35
CA THR A 216 -22.23 27.36 -9.60
C THR A 216 -21.23 28.17 -10.42
N ALA A 217 -20.05 27.61 -10.71
CA ALA A 217 -19.10 28.17 -11.66
C ALA A 217 -19.39 27.63 -13.06
N THR A 218 -19.72 28.50 -14.00
CA THR A 218 -19.92 28.17 -15.42
C THR A 218 -18.62 28.40 -16.17
N THR A 219 -17.99 27.33 -16.65
CA THR A 219 -16.80 27.42 -17.53
C THR A 219 -17.26 27.50 -18.99
N THR A 220 -17.02 28.64 -19.63
CA THR A 220 -17.21 28.83 -21.08
C THR A 220 -15.95 28.40 -21.82
N THR A 221 -16.02 27.31 -22.58
CA THR A 221 -14.93 26.87 -23.47
C THR A 221 -15.07 27.53 -24.83
N THR A 222 -14.17 28.46 -25.17
CA THR A 222 -14.07 29.01 -26.53
C THR A 222 -13.20 28.10 -27.39
N VAL A 223 -13.80 27.41 -28.36
CA VAL A 223 -13.07 26.62 -29.37
C VAL A 223 -12.49 27.59 -30.40
N LYS A 224 -11.16 27.74 -30.43
CA LYS A 224 -10.46 28.37 -31.56
C LYS A 224 -10.30 27.34 -32.67
N VAL A 225 -11.04 27.53 -33.76
CA VAL A 225 -10.83 26.78 -35.01
C VAL A 225 -9.66 27.43 -35.75
N THR A 226 -8.52 26.75 -35.80
CA THR A 226 -7.41 27.09 -36.70
C THR A 226 -7.45 26.18 -37.93
N THR A 227 -7.73 26.76 -39.09
CA THR A 227 -7.63 26.12 -40.39
C THR A 227 -6.15 25.94 -40.78
N ALA A 228 -5.70 24.70 -40.90
CA ALA A 228 -4.41 24.38 -41.49
C ALA A 228 -4.49 24.56 -43.02
N LYS A 229 -3.70 25.48 -43.58
CA LYS A 229 -3.50 25.60 -45.02
C LYS A 229 -2.58 24.49 -45.51
N TYR A 230 -3.10 23.79 -46.50
CA TYR A 230 -2.47 22.79 -47.34
C TYR A 230 -1.26 23.37 -48.10
N ASN A 231 -0.11 22.68 -48.06
CA ASN A 231 1.00 22.90 -48.99
C ASN A 231 1.35 21.56 -49.66
N GLN A 232 1.02 21.46 -50.95
CA GLN A 232 1.55 20.50 -51.89
C GLN A 232 3.04 20.74 -52.10
N TRP A 233 3.85 19.69 -51.97
CA TRP A 233 5.19 19.67 -52.55
C TRP A 233 5.17 18.80 -53.80
N ILE A 234 5.34 19.48 -54.94
CA ILE A 234 5.70 18.91 -56.22
C ILE A 234 7.20 18.58 -56.15
N THR A 235 7.58 17.34 -56.42
CA THR A 235 8.96 17.00 -56.80
C THR A 235 8.96 16.45 -58.22
N LEU A 236 9.47 17.27 -59.13
CA LEU A 236 10.01 16.88 -60.43
C LEU A 236 11.47 16.49 -60.22
N LYS A 237 11.77 15.20 -60.41
CA LYS A 237 12.90 14.62 -61.15
C LYS A 237 13.06 13.15 -60.78
#